data_AF-A0A2W7IM08-F1
#
_entry.id   AF-A0A2W7IM08-F1
#
_cell.length_a   1.000
_cell.length_b   1.000
_cell.length_c   1.000
_cell.angle_alpha   90.00
_cell.angle_beta   90.00
_cell.angle_gamma   90.00
#
_symmetry.space_group_name_H-M   'P 1'
#
loop_
_entity.id
_entity.type
_entity.pdbx_description
1 polymer ?
#
loop_
_entity_poly.entity_id
_entity_poly.type
_entity_poly.pdbx_seq_one_letter_code
_entity_poly.pdbx_strand_id
1 'polypeptide(L)'
;MCGHDGRRGYLQHLLVLPQYRRQGIAKALVERCLASLEAVGIDKCHLDVFKTNLAAARYWQSQGWQLRSDIDRYSFTRAGNDNA
;
A
#
# COMPACT_ATOMS: atom_id res chain seq x y z
N MET A 1 1.11 8.21 0.91
CA MET A 1 2.03 8.41 2.05
C MET A 1 2.42 7.06 2.61
N CYS A 2 3.64 6.92 3.15
CA CYS A 2 4.12 5.67 3.76
C CYS A 2 4.57 5.90 5.21
N GLY A 3 4.50 4.86 6.04
CA GLY A 3 5.06 4.81 7.39
C GLY A 3 5.65 3.43 7.67
N HIS A 4 6.25 3.20 8.84
CA HIS A 4 6.79 1.89 9.22
C HIS A 4 6.60 1.59 10.70
N ASP A 5 6.58 0.29 11.05
CA ASP A 5 6.53 -0.20 12.43
C ASP A 5 7.94 -0.44 13.04
N GLY A 6 8.99 -0.04 12.31
CA GLY A 6 10.39 -0.27 12.67
C GLY A 6 10.99 -1.53 12.06
N ARG A 7 10.17 -2.37 11.42
CA ARG A 7 10.62 -3.56 10.66
C ARG A 7 10.04 -3.61 9.26
N ARG A 8 8.83 -3.09 9.06
CA ARG A 8 8.11 -3.10 7.78
C ARG A 8 7.46 -1.76 7.51
N GLY A 9 7.51 -1.36 6.24
CA GLY A 9 6.80 -0.20 5.72
C GLY A 9 5.37 -0.52 5.32
N TYR A 10 4.54 0.51 5.25
CA TYR A 10 3.13 0.42 4.84
C TYR A 10 2.75 1.60 3.95
N LEU A 11 2.17 1.33 2.78
CA LEU A 11 1.48 2.33 1.96
C LEU A 11 0.02 2.39 2.41
N GLN A 12 -0.41 3.53 2.93
CA GLN A 12 -1.77 3.71 3.46
C GLN A 12 -2.73 4.22 2.38
N HIS A 13 -2.43 5.42 1.86
CA HIS A 13 -3.25 6.07 0.85
C HIS A 13 -2.37 6.47 -0.34
N LEU A 14 -2.68 5.91 -1.50
CA LEU A 14 -2.13 6.29 -2.80
C LEU A 14 -3.28 6.53 -3.76
N LEU A 15 -3.40 7.78 -4.24
CA LEU A 15 -4.43 8.19 -5.17
C LEU A 15 -3.83 9.02 -6.29
N VAL A 16 -4.32 8.80 -7.50
CA VAL A 16 -4.06 9.66 -8.65
C VAL A 16 -5.42 10.02 -9.25
N LEU A 17 -5.70 11.32 -9.36
CA LEU A 17 -6.95 11.81 -9.93
C LEU A 17 -7.11 11.30 -11.37
N PRO A 18 -8.33 11.00 -11.83
CA PRO A 18 -8.57 10.40 -13.15
C PRO A 18 -7.83 11.07 -14.31
N GLN A 19 -7.83 12.41 -14.34
CA GLN A 19 -7.20 13.23 -15.38
C GLN A 19 -5.66 13.12 -15.44
N TYR A 20 -5.02 12.61 -14.38
CA TYR A 20 -3.57 12.44 -14.30
C TYR A 20 -3.13 10.98 -14.36
N ARG A 21 -4.05 10.04 -14.60
CA ARG A 21 -3.71 8.61 -14.69
C ARG A 21 -2.92 8.30 -15.97
N ARG A 22 -2.25 7.15 -15.96
CA ARG A 22 -1.44 6.63 -17.09
C ARG A 22 -0.20 7.46 -17.46
N GLN A 23 0.18 8.42 -16.60
CA GLN A 23 1.37 9.26 -16.76
C GLN A 23 2.56 8.81 -15.88
N GLY A 24 2.50 7.62 -15.29
CA GLY A 24 3.56 7.11 -14.40
C GLY A 24 3.61 7.72 -12.98
N ILE A 25 2.71 8.67 -12.65
CA ILE A 25 2.68 9.36 -11.35
C ILE A 25 2.58 8.38 -10.18
N ALA A 26 1.71 7.38 -10.25
CA ALA A 26 1.56 6.41 -9.18
C ALA A 26 2.87 5.65 -8.92
N LYS A 27 3.60 5.27 -9.98
CA LYS A 27 4.90 4.61 -9.86
C LYS A 27 5.92 5.55 -9.21
N ALA A 28 6.02 6.79 -9.68
CA ALA A 28 6.94 7.77 -9.11
C ALA A 28 6.69 8.03 -7.60
N LEU A 29 5.41 8.13 -7.20
CA LEU A 29 5.03 8.28 -5.80
C LEU A 29 5.42 7.06 -4.95
N VAL A 30 5.22 5.84 -5.48
CA VAL A 30 5.59 4.59 -4.79
C VAL A 30 7.09 4.48 -4.65
N GLU A 31 7.86 4.69 -5.71
CA GLU A 31 9.33 4.65 -5.68
C GLU A 31 9.90 5.61 -4.63
N ARG A 32 9.38 6.84 -4.57
CA ARG A 32 9.81 7.81 -3.56
C ARG A 32 9.53 7.33 -2.14
N CYS A 33 8.40 6.66 -1.92
CA CYS A 33 8.07 6.08 -0.62
C CYS A 33 9.02 4.91 -0.28
N LEU A 34 9.26 4.00 -1.22
CA LEU A 34 10.13 2.84 -1.02
C LEU A 34 11.58 3.27 -0.76
N ALA A 35 12.12 4.21 -1.53
CA ALA A 35 13.46 4.75 -1.32
C ALA A 35 13.59 5.43 0.05
N SER A 36 12.53 6.09 0.54
CA SER A 36 12.54 6.72 1.87
C SER A 36 12.53 5.68 3.00
N LEU A 37 11.87 4.54 2.80
CA LEU A 37 11.87 3.42 3.75
C LEU A 37 13.22 2.69 3.76
N GLU A 38 13.78 2.42 2.57
CA GLU A 38 15.09 1.81 2.41
C GLU A 38 16.20 2.63 3.09
N ALA A 39 16.15 3.97 2.94
CA ALA A 39 17.11 4.88 3.58
C ALA A 39 17.14 4.80 5.11
N VAL A 40 16.08 4.29 5.75
CA VAL A 40 16.00 4.05 7.20
C VAL A 40 16.10 2.57 7.58
N GLY A 41 16.54 1.71 6.66
CA GLY A 41 16.77 0.27 6.88
C GLY A 41 15.49 -0.58 6.84
N ILE A 42 14.45 -0.11 6.15
CA ILE A 42 13.17 -0.82 6.02
C ILE A 42 13.00 -1.33 4.59
N ASP A 43 13.32 -2.61 4.37
CA ASP A 43 13.35 -3.20 3.01
C ASP A 43 12.03 -3.84 2.57
N LYS A 44 11.10 -4.05 3.52
CA LYS A 44 9.83 -4.75 3.25
C LYS A 44 8.65 -3.82 3.44
N CYS A 45 7.87 -3.62 2.38
CA CYS A 45 6.67 -2.78 2.41
C CYS A 45 5.39 -3.58 2.16
N HIS A 46 4.28 -3.14 2.75
CA HIS A 46 2.95 -3.74 2.63
C HIS A 46 1.90 -2.69 2.25
N LEU A 47 0.82 -3.18 1.65
CA LEU A 47 -0.36 -2.38 1.34
C LEU A 47 -1.58 -3.28 1.34
N ASP A 48 -2.73 -2.65 1.50
CA ASP A 48 -4.00 -3.36 1.60
C ASP A 48 -4.90 -2.99 0.46
N VAL A 49 -5.47 -4.02 -0.16
CA VAL A 49 -6.44 -3.87 -1.22
C VAL A 49 -7.71 -4.57 -0.78
N PHE A 50 -8.83 -3.84 -0.78
CA PHE A 50 -10.14 -4.44 -0.61
C PHE A 50 -10.34 -5.57 -1.62
N LYS A 51 -10.89 -6.71 -1.17
CA LYS A 51 -11.12 -7.88 -2.03
C LYS A 51 -11.99 -7.56 -3.26
N THR A 52 -12.90 -6.59 -3.12
CA THR A 52 -13.78 -6.10 -4.19
C THR A 52 -13.07 -5.18 -5.19
N ASN A 53 -11.90 -4.64 -4.86
CA ASN A 53 -11.15 -3.74 -5.73
C ASN A 53 -10.17 -4.51 -6.64
N LEU A 54 -10.75 -5.27 -7.57
CA LEU A 54 -10.00 -6.10 -8.53
C LEU A 54 -9.06 -5.29 -9.43
N ALA A 55 -9.41 -4.03 -9.71
CA ALA A 55 -8.57 -3.14 -10.51
C ALA A 55 -7.27 -2.80 -9.78
N ALA A 56 -7.34 -2.43 -8.50
CA ALA A 56 -6.16 -2.19 -7.67
C ALA A 56 -5.34 -3.47 -7.46
N ALA A 57 -5.98 -4.61 -7.22
CA ALA A 57 -5.27 -5.88 -7.06
C ALA A 57 -4.42 -6.23 -8.30
N ARG A 58 -5.02 -6.13 -9.50
CA ARG A 58 -4.29 -6.31 -10.77
C ARG A 58 -3.19 -5.28 -10.97
N TYR A 59 -3.44 -4.02 -10.63
CA TYR A 59 -2.42 -2.98 -10.69
C TYR A 59 -1.20 -3.35 -9.86
N TRP A 60 -1.35 -3.69 -8.58
CA TRP A 60 -0.23 -4.01 -7.71
C TRP A 60 0.53 -5.26 -8.16
N GLN A 61 -0.19 -6.31 -8.57
CA GLN A 61 0.43 -7.50 -9.16
C GLN A 61 1.26 -7.16 -10.41
N SER A 62 0.74 -6.30 -11.30
CA SER A 62 1.48 -5.85 -12.48
C SER A 62 2.74 -5.03 -12.15
N GLN A 63 2.82 -4.45 -10.96
CA GLN A 63 3.98 -3.72 -10.46
C GLN A 63 4.95 -4.63 -9.66
N GLY A 64 4.76 -5.95 -9.69
CA GLY A 64 5.63 -6.92 -9.03
C GLY A 64 5.32 -7.18 -7.55
N TRP A 65 4.27 -6.56 -7.00
CA TRP A 65 3.85 -6.80 -5.61
C TRP A 65 3.20 -8.17 -5.48
N GLN A 66 3.57 -8.88 -4.42
CA GLN A 66 3.11 -10.25 -4.17
C GLN A 66 1.92 -10.28 -3.21
N LEU A 67 0.87 -11.02 -3.58
CA LEU A 67 -0.23 -11.32 -2.69
C LEU A 67 0.25 -12.28 -1.60
N ARG A 68 0.00 -11.94 -0.33
CA ARG A 68 0.34 -12.78 0.82
C ARG A 68 -0.81 -13.73 1.14
N SER A 69 -0.50 -15.02 1.26
CA SER A 69 -1.44 -16.07 1.68
C SER A 69 -1.07 -16.69 3.03
N ASP A 70 0.03 -16.25 3.63
CA ASP A 70 0.59 -16.75 4.90
C ASP A 70 0.23 -15.86 6.10
N ILE A 71 -0.62 -14.85 5.91
CA ILE A 71 -1.01 -13.89 6.95
C ILE A 71 -2.51 -13.59 6.83
N ASP A 72 -3.19 -13.67 7.97
CA ASP A 72 -4.54 -13.13 8.15
C ASP A 72 -4.49 -11.72 8.76
N ARG A 73 -5.31 -10.80 8.25
CA ARG A 73 -5.51 -9.48 8.86
C ARG A 73 -6.71 -9.53 9.80
N TYR A 74 -6.45 -9.17 11.05
CA TYR A 74 -7.48 -8.94 12.07
C TYR A 74 -7.57 -7.45 12.38
N SER A 75 -8.79 -6.97 12.60
CA SER A 75 -9.07 -5.60 13.05
C SER A 75 -9.84 -5.65 14.36
N PHE A 76 -9.57 -4.71 15.24
CA PHE A 76 -10.32 -4.51 16.47
C PHE A 76 -10.75 -3.05 16.56
N THR A 77 -12.06 -2.82 16.52
CA THR A 77 -12.64 -1.48 16.64
C THR A 77 -13.05 -1.23 18.08
N ARG A 78 -12.46 -0.21 18.71
CA ARG A 78 -12.88 0.21 20.05
C ARG A 78 -14.09 1.15 19.92
N ALA A 79 -15.28 0.64 20.29
CA ALA A 79 -16.57 1.33 20.37
C ALA A 79 -17.03 2.12 19.11
N GLY A 80 -18.00 1.55 18.39
CA GLY A 80 -18.99 2.28 17.57
C GLY A 80 -18.55 2.96 16.28
N ASN A 81 -17.27 2.92 15.91
CA ASN A 81 -16.80 3.49 14.64
C ASN A 81 -16.36 2.40 13.67
N ASP A 82 -17.31 1.87 12.91
CA ASP A 82 -17.09 0.81 11.92
C ASP A 82 -16.10 1.20 10.79
N ASN A 83 -15.74 2.49 10.70
CA ASN A 83 -14.78 3.05 9.73
C ASN A 83 -13.50 3.62 10.39
N ALA A 84 -13.20 3.25 11.65
CA ALA A 84 -11.93 3.59 12.29
C ALA A 84 -10.73 2.91 11.63
#